data_AF-A0A8T3Z6E8-F1
#
_entry.id   AF-A0A8T3Z6E8-F1
#
_cell.length_a   1.000
_cell.length_b   1.000
_cell.length_c   1.000
_cell.angle_alpha   90.00
_cell.angle_beta   90.00
_cell.angle_gamma   90.00
#
_symmetry.space_group_name_H-M   'P 1'
#
loop_
_entity.id
_entity.type
_entity.pdbx_description
1 polymer ?
#
loop_
_entity_poly.entity_id
_entity_poly.type
_entity_poly.pdbx_seq_one_letter_code
_entity_poly.pdbx_strand_id
1 'polypeptide(L)'
;MPMQDQSNKIKDRVQDEHEYELIPVSPLRKLEKRMEEIETKSSGLDSKEFYRELVEIIRMNQQIVDELAKANDSLRIELSRLPSRLEDMIGKLDELISFIKASGGEDYGAPSVDNMKPLIDKMAEIVDSNKKIVDSNQAVMSSIEEMEKKMRRPMQLPPPGTIRRPPMFQPKPV
;
A
#
# COMPACT_ATOMS: atom_id res chain seq x y z
N MET A 1 -46.86 -34.51 85.34
CA MET A 1 -45.60 -33.98 84.76
C MET A 1 -45.54 -34.35 83.28
N PRO A 2 -45.03 -33.46 82.40
CA PRO A 2 -45.47 -33.35 81.01
C PRO A 2 -44.47 -33.86 79.95
N MET A 3 -44.99 -33.83 78.72
CA MET A 3 -44.47 -34.19 77.39
C MET A 3 -43.29 -33.35 76.86
N GLN A 4 -42.77 -33.79 75.70
CA GLN A 4 -41.83 -33.16 74.72
C GLN A 4 -40.44 -33.80 74.77
N ASP A 5 -39.77 -34.20 73.67
CA ASP A 5 -39.71 -33.56 72.36
C ASP A 5 -39.20 -34.57 71.29
N GLN A 6 -40.00 -34.85 70.24
CA GLN A 6 -39.65 -35.69 69.09
C GLN A 6 -39.08 -34.86 67.90
N SER A 7 -38.40 -33.74 68.15
CA SER A 7 -37.99 -32.83 67.06
C SER A 7 -36.63 -33.09 66.41
N ASN A 8 -35.94 -34.20 66.71
CA ASN A 8 -34.50 -34.34 66.37
C ASN A 8 -34.16 -35.32 65.23
N LYS A 9 -34.99 -35.43 64.18
CA LYS A 9 -34.68 -36.35 63.05
C LYS A 9 -35.06 -35.89 61.64
N ILE A 10 -35.10 -34.58 61.38
CA ILE A 10 -35.30 -34.06 60.01
C ILE A 10 -34.48 -32.78 59.81
N LYS A 11 -33.16 -32.91 59.82
CA LYS A 11 -32.23 -31.94 59.21
C LYS A 11 -31.12 -32.75 58.55
N ASP A 12 -30.68 -32.30 57.38
CA ASP A 12 -29.56 -32.85 56.57
C ASP A 12 -29.90 -33.83 55.44
N ARG A 13 -31.05 -33.65 54.79
CA ARG A 13 -31.18 -33.94 53.35
C ARG A 13 -31.89 -32.78 52.65
N VAL A 14 -31.12 -31.76 52.30
CA VAL A 14 -31.45 -30.78 51.26
C VAL A 14 -30.33 -30.95 50.23
N GLN A 15 -30.42 -31.96 49.36
CA GLN A 15 -30.93 -31.80 48.00
C GLN A 15 -30.40 -30.52 47.35
N ASP A 16 -29.30 -30.70 46.62
CA ASP A 16 -28.93 -29.95 45.42
C ASP A 16 -30.10 -29.96 44.42
N GLU A 17 -31.13 -29.17 44.70
CA GLU A 17 -32.15 -28.82 43.73
C GLU A 17 -31.88 -27.38 43.34
N HIS A 18 -31.38 -27.24 42.12
CA HIS A 18 -31.34 -26.02 41.34
C HIS A 18 -32.44 -25.06 41.80
N GLU A 19 -32.02 -23.99 42.47
CA GLU A 19 -32.88 -22.88 42.84
C GLU A 19 -33.34 -22.24 41.53
N TYR A 20 -34.46 -22.73 41.01
CA TYR A 20 -35.20 -22.10 39.93
C TYR A 20 -35.72 -20.78 40.49
N GLU A 21 -34.95 -19.71 40.30
CA GLU A 21 -35.50 -18.36 40.38
C GLU A 21 -36.58 -18.21 39.31
N LEU A 22 -37.83 -18.30 39.74
CA LEU A 22 -39.04 -17.98 39.01
C LEU A 22 -39.22 -16.45 38.89
N ILE A 23 -38.14 -15.71 38.65
CA ILE A 23 -38.15 -14.26 38.50
C ILE A 23 -37.61 -13.95 37.10
N PRO A 24 -38.39 -13.30 36.21
CA PRO A 24 -37.85 -12.82 34.95
C PRO A 24 -36.63 -11.96 35.25
N VAL A 25 -35.48 -12.33 34.66
CA VAL A 25 -34.18 -11.67 34.84
C VAL A 25 -34.35 -10.18 35.03
N SER A 26 -34.15 -9.74 36.28
CA SER A 26 -34.15 -8.34 36.66
C SER A 26 -33.24 -7.57 35.69
N PRO A 27 -33.61 -6.35 35.27
CA PRO A 27 -32.75 -5.49 34.47
C PRO A 27 -31.30 -5.41 34.99
N LEU A 28 -31.09 -5.54 36.31
CA LEU A 28 -29.78 -5.61 36.95
C LEU A 28 -28.97 -6.84 36.53
N ARG A 29 -29.59 -8.03 36.48
CA ARG A 29 -28.90 -9.27 36.10
C ARG A 29 -28.51 -9.29 34.61
N LYS A 30 -29.28 -8.58 33.76
CA LYS A 30 -28.91 -8.32 32.36
C LYS A 30 -27.73 -7.36 32.25
N LEU A 31 -27.66 -6.37 33.14
CA LEU A 31 -26.54 -5.45 33.20
C LEU A 31 -25.28 -6.15 33.71
N GLU A 32 -25.37 -6.96 34.77
CA GLU A 32 -24.28 -7.78 35.29
C GLU A 32 -23.73 -8.72 34.21
N LYS A 33 -24.60 -9.45 33.51
CA LYS A 33 -24.18 -10.33 32.41
C LYS A 33 -23.53 -9.56 31.27
N ARG A 34 -24.06 -8.36 30.93
CA ARG A 34 -23.44 -7.50 29.91
C ARG A 34 -22.10 -6.94 30.39
N MET A 35 -21.97 -6.63 31.68
CA MET A 35 -20.74 -6.12 32.28
C MET A 35 -19.68 -7.22 32.31
N GLU A 36 -20.04 -8.44 32.68
CA GLU A 36 -19.19 -9.64 32.62
C GLU A 36 -18.75 -9.95 31.18
N GLU A 37 -19.67 -9.87 30.20
CA GLU A 37 -19.35 -10.02 28.78
C GLU A 37 -18.43 -8.91 28.25
N ILE A 38 -18.61 -7.67 28.72
CA ILE A 38 -17.76 -6.53 28.35
C ILE A 38 -16.40 -6.66 29.02
N GLU A 39 -16.31 -7.07 30.28
CA GLU A 39 -15.04 -7.27 30.97
C GLU A 39 -14.27 -8.44 30.34
N THR A 40 -14.91 -9.57 30.01
CA THR A 40 -14.23 -10.66 29.29
C THR A 40 -13.80 -10.27 27.88
N LYS A 41 -14.57 -9.44 27.16
CA LYS A 41 -14.22 -8.98 25.80
C LYS A 41 -13.28 -7.77 25.76
N SER A 42 -13.26 -6.96 26.82
CA SER A 42 -12.49 -5.70 26.89
C SER A 42 -11.23 -5.81 27.74
N SER A 43 -11.02 -6.90 28.48
CA SER A 43 -9.80 -7.13 29.29
C SER A 43 -8.59 -7.59 28.48
N GLY A 44 -8.44 -7.21 27.21
CA GLY A 44 -7.36 -7.77 26.40
C GLY A 44 -7.07 -7.10 25.07
N LEU A 45 -6.96 -5.77 25.01
CA LEU A 45 -5.85 -5.26 24.19
C LEU A 45 -4.59 -5.62 24.97
N ASP A 46 -4.04 -6.82 24.71
CA ASP A 46 -2.81 -7.26 25.33
C ASP A 46 -1.76 -6.21 24.99
N SER A 47 -1.36 -5.41 25.99
CA SER A 47 -0.43 -4.32 25.75
C SER A 47 0.85 -4.84 25.10
N LYS A 48 1.19 -6.12 25.32
CA LYS A 48 2.30 -6.79 24.63
C LYS A 48 2.08 -6.97 23.12
N GLU A 49 0.87 -7.26 22.66
CA GLU A 49 0.55 -7.31 21.23
C GLU A 49 0.67 -5.94 20.59
N PHE A 50 0.14 -4.90 21.24
CA PHE A 50 0.31 -3.52 20.79
C PHE A 50 1.80 -3.10 20.70
N TYR A 51 2.61 -3.44 21.71
CA TYR A 51 4.05 -3.17 21.66
C TYR A 51 4.77 -3.96 20.56
N ARG A 52 4.34 -5.19 20.27
CA ARG A 52 4.90 -5.97 19.15
C ARG A 52 4.59 -5.32 17.81
N GLU A 53 3.34 -4.90 17.60
CA GLU A 53 2.93 -4.20 16.39
C GLU A 53 3.69 -2.87 16.22
N LEU A 54 3.85 -2.11 17.31
CA LEU A 54 4.63 -0.87 17.28
C LEU A 54 6.10 -1.13 16.87
N VAL A 55 6.73 -2.18 17.40
CA VAL A 55 8.10 -2.56 17.05
C VAL A 55 8.20 -3.01 15.60
N GLU A 56 7.19 -3.71 15.09
CA GLU A 56 7.12 -4.12 13.69
C GLU A 56 7.00 -2.93 12.74
N ILE A 57 6.14 -1.96 13.07
CA ILE A 57 6.01 -0.69 12.32
C ILE A 57 7.36 0.05 12.32
N ILE A 58 8.04 0.13 13.47
CA ILE A 58 9.36 0.79 13.56
C ILE A 58 10.38 0.07 12.66
N ARG A 59 10.41 -1.26 12.66
CA ARG A 59 11.30 -2.04 11.78
C ARG A 59 11.00 -1.79 10.31
N MET A 60 9.73 -1.80 9.93
CA MET A 60 9.31 -1.55 8.56
C MET A 60 9.69 -0.12 8.12
N ASN A 61 9.48 0.88 8.98
CA ASN A 61 9.90 2.25 8.72
C ASN A 61 11.42 2.36 8.56
N GLN A 62 12.21 1.67 9.38
CA GLN A 62 13.66 1.66 9.23
C GLN A 62 14.09 1.03 7.89
N GLN A 63 13.45 -0.07 7.48
CA GLN A 63 13.70 -0.66 6.17
C GLN A 63 13.38 0.32 5.03
N ILE A 64 12.26 1.04 5.10
CA ILE A 64 11.90 2.07 4.12
C ILE A 64 12.95 3.18 4.07
N VAL A 65 13.42 3.64 5.24
CA VAL A 65 14.47 4.67 5.34
C VAL A 65 15.78 4.17 4.71
N ASP A 66 16.16 2.91 4.96
CA ASP A 66 17.37 2.31 4.40
C ASP A 66 17.28 2.14 2.87
N GLU A 67 16.12 1.71 2.37
CA GLU A 67 15.84 1.63 0.92
C GLU A 67 15.87 3.01 0.26
N LEU A 68 15.30 4.02 0.92
CA LEU A 68 15.33 5.41 0.44
C LEU A 68 16.75 5.95 0.39
N ALA A 69 17.57 5.69 1.42
CA ALA A 69 18.98 6.09 1.44
C ALA A 69 19.75 5.44 0.28
N LYS A 70 19.58 4.12 0.07
CA LYS A 70 20.20 3.40 -1.06
C LYS A 70 19.78 3.96 -2.42
N ALA A 71 18.48 4.23 -2.59
CA ALA A 71 17.97 4.82 -3.83
C ALA A 71 18.54 6.22 -4.06
N ASN A 72 18.66 7.04 -3.01
CA ASN A 72 19.27 8.37 -3.09
C ASN A 72 20.75 8.29 -3.49
N ASP A 73 21.52 7.39 -2.90
CA ASP A 73 22.93 7.18 -3.24
C ASP A 73 23.09 6.69 -4.69
N SER A 74 22.22 5.78 -5.15
CA SER A 74 22.20 5.33 -6.55
C SER A 74 21.93 6.50 -7.50
N LEU A 75 20.93 7.34 -7.19
CA LEU A 75 20.62 8.54 -7.99
C LEU A 75 21.78 9.54 -8.02
N ARG A 76 22.43 9.77 -6.88
CA ARG A 76 23.63 10.61 -6.80
C ARG A 76 24.75 10.09 -7.70
N ILE A 77 24.96 8.77 -7.72
CA ILE A 77 25.95 8.15 -8.61
C ILE A 77 25.57 8.36 -10.08
N GLU A 78 24.31 8.15 -10.46
CA GLU A 78 23.85 8.39 -11.83
C GLU A 78 24.02 9.86 -12.26
N LEU A 79 23.66 10.81 -11.40
CA LEU A 79 23.87 12.23 -11.63
C LEU A 79 25.35 12.56 -11.81
N SER A 80 26.23 11.96 -11.02
CA SER A 80 27.67 12.17 -11.15
C SER A 80 28.26 11.66 -12.47
N ARG A 81 27.57 10.74 -13.17
CA ARG A 81 27.98 10.22 -14.48
C ARG A 81 27.48 11.07 -15.66
N LEU A 82 26.51 11.95 -15.46
CA LEU A 82 25.97 12.79 -16.53
C LEU A 82 27.00 13.75 -17.14
N PRO A 83 27.85 14.46 -16.37
CA PRO A 83 28.86 15.35 -16.93
C PRO A 83 29.80 14.65 -17.91
N SER A 84 30.32 13.47 -17.55
CA SER A 84 31.19 12.68 -18.44
C SER A 84 30.47 12.27 -19.73
N ARG A 85 29.20 11.85 -19.66
CA ARG A 85 28.41 11.54 -20.87
C ARG A 85 28.17 12.78 -21.75
N LEU A 86 28.00 13.95 -21.14
CA LEU A 86 27.88 15.21 -21.87
C LEU A 86 29.19 15.60 -22.54
N GLU A 87 30.33 15.42 -21.87
CA GLU A 87 31.67 15.64 -22.45
C GLU A 87 31.90 14.73 -23.67
N ASP A 88 31.59 13.43 -23.56
CA ASP A 88 31.68 12.49 -24.68
C ASP A 88 30.81 12.92 -25.88
N MET A 89 29.61 13.44 -25.60
CA MET A 89 28.70 13.93 -26.63
C MET A 89 29.23 15.22 -27.27
N ILE A 90 29.76 16.16 -26.48
CA ILE A 90 30.40 17.38 -26.97
C ILE A 90 31.58 17.02 -27.89
N GLY A 91 32.42 16.07 -27.49
CA GLY A 91 33.53 15.59 -28.33
C GLY A 91 33.06 15.05 -29.69
N LYS A 92 31.99 14.24 -29.71
CA LYS A 92 31.38 13.76 -30.96
C LYS A 92 30.82 14.89 -31.82
N LEU A 93 30.28 15.94 -31.22
CA LEU A 93 29.81 17.13 -31.94
C LEU A 93 30.99 17.92 -32.51
N ASP A 94 32.08 18.08 -31.78
CA ASP A 94 33.30 18.73 -32.27
C ASP A 94 33.92 17.95 -33.43
N GLU A 95 33.98 16.62 -33.35
CA GLU A 95 34.39 15.77 -34.47
C GLU A 95 33.47 15.95 -35.69
N LEU A 96 32.15 15.93 -35.49
CA LEU A 96 31.18 16.17 -36.57
C LEU A 96 31.38 17.55 -37.22
N ILE A 97 31.56 18.59 -36.41
CA ILE A 97 31.85 19.94 -36.91
C ILE A 97 33.17 19.97 -37.67
N SER A 98 34.19 19.24 -37.19
CA SER A 98 35.47 19.11 -37.88
C SER A 98 35.30 18.43 -39.24
N PHE A 99 34.52 17.35 -39.32
CA PHE A 99 34.18 16.71 -40.60
C PHE A 99 33.45 17.65 -41.55
N ILE A 100 32.44 18.40 -41.07
CA ILE A 100 31.72 19.37 -41.89
C ILE A 100 32.66 20.47 -42.41
N LYS A 101 33.56 20.97 -41.56
CA LYS A 101 34.56 21.98 -41.96
C LYS A 101 35.56 21.42 -42.97
N ALA A 102 36.01 20.18 -42.81
CA ALA A 102 36.89 19.52 -43.76
C ALA A 102 36.18 19.30 -45.11
N SER A 103 34.94 18.79 -45.09
CA SER A 103 34.12 18.58 -46.29
C SER A 103 33.64 19.87 -46.96
N GLY A 104 33.60 21.00 -46.24
CA GLY A 104 33.29 22.32 -46.78
C GLY A 104 34.54 23.16 -47.14
N GLY A 105 35.73 22.70 -46.76
CA GLY A 105 37.01 23.37 -47.03
C GLY A 105 37.66 22.93 -48.35
N GLU A 106 37.30 21.75 -48.86
CA GLU A 106 37.59 21.31 -50.23
C GLU A 106 36.39 21.62 -51.12
N ASP A 107 36.22 22.88 -51.51
CA ASP A 107 35.67 23.30 -52.81
C ASP A 107 35.28 24.78 -52.78
N TYR A 108 36.11 25.61 -53.44
CA TYR A 108 35.66 26.87 -54.05
C TYR A 108 34.79 26.58 -55.30
N GLY A 109 33.91 25.59 -55.22
CA GLY A 109 32.98 25.13 -56.25
C GLY A 109 31.69 24.71 -55.58
N ALA A 110 30.55 25.14 -56.10
CA ALA A 110 29.23 24.96 -55.49
C ALA A 110 29.02 23.52 -54.95
N PRO A 111 28.52 23.32 -53.72
CA PRO A 111 28.40 21.99 -53.17
C PRO A 111 27.35 21.21 -53.95
N SER A 112 27.78 20.11 -54.59
CA SER A 112 26.88 19.24 -55.32
C SER A 112 25.93 18.55 -54.33
N VAL A 113 24.62 18.61 -54.62
CA VAL A 113 23.52 18.10 -53.78
C VAL A 113 23.72 16.62 -53.40
N ASP A 114 24.45 15.86 -54.21
CA ASP A 114 24.76 14.45 -53.95
C ASP A 114 25.74 14.23 -52.78
N ASN A 115 26.60 15.21 -52.44
CA ASN A 115 27.53 15.09 -51.31
C ASN A 115 26.83 15.36 -49.96
N MET A 116 25.69 16.05 -49.96
CA MET A 116 24.88 16.33 -48.76
C MET A 116 23.79 15.29 -48.49
N LYS A 117 23.46 14.43 -49.45
CA LYS A 117 22.46 13.36 -49.32
C LYS A 117 22.57 12.55 -48.01
N PRO A 118 23.75 12.00 -47.64
CA PRO A 118 23.85 11.21 -46.41
C PRO A 118 23.65 12.04 -45.13
N LEU A 119 23.91 13.36 -45.17
CA LEU A 119 23.62 14.27 -44.06
C LEU A 119 22.12 14.57 -43.96
N ILE A 120 21.46 14.78 -45.10
CA ILE A 120 20.01 15.00 -45.19
C ILE A 120 19.26 13.76 -44.70
N ASP A 121 19.70 12.56 -45.10
CA ASP A 121 19.10 11.29 -44.67
C ASP A 121 19.25 11.09 -43.15
N LYS A 122 20.42 11.38 -42.58
CA LYS A 122 20.63 11.34 -41.13
C LYS A 122 19.80 12.39 -40.39
N MET A 123 19.65 13.60 -40.94
CA MET A 123 18.76 14.61 -40.37
C MET A 123 17.30 14.15 -40.39
N ALA A 124 16.85 13.52 -41.48
CA ALA A 124 15.51 12.95 -41.57
C ALA A 124 15.29 11.84 -40.53
N GLU A 125 16.28 10.98 -40.31
CA GLU A 125 16.23 9.92 -39.30
C GLU A 125 16.18 10.48 -37.86
N ILE A 126 16.95 11.53 -37.58
CA ILE A 126 16.92 12.24 -36.29
C ILE A 126 15.55 12.89 -36.06
N VAL A 127 14.97 13.51 -37.08
CA VAL A 127 13.62 14.10 -37.00
C VAL A 127 12.58 13.03 -36.70
N ASP A 128 12.66 11.86 -37.36
CA ASP A 128 11.72 10.76 -37.15
C ASP A 128 11.87 10.12 -35.76
N SER A 129 13.11 9.99 -35.27
CA SER A 129 13.40 9.53 -33.91
C SER A 129 12.88 10.50 -32.84
N ASN A 130 13.11 11.81 -33.01
CA ASN A 130 12.57 12.82 -32.10
C ASN A 130 11.04 12.81 -32.07
N LYS A 131 10.38 12.61 -33.21
CA LYS A 131 8.92 12.47 -33.25
C LYS A 131 8.43 11.28 -32.42
N LYS A 132 9.07 10.11 -32.53
CA LYS A 132 8.75 8.93 -31.70
C LYS A 132 8.96 9.19 -30.21
N ILE A 133 10.00 9.92 -29.84
CA ILE A 133 10.26 10.31 -28.44
C ILE A 133 9.14 11.22 -27.92
N VAL A 134 8.70 12.20 -28.70
CA VAL A 134 7.59 13.09 -28.33
C VAL A 134 6.30 12.28 -28.13
N ASP A 135 5.98 11.37 -29.04
CA ASP A 135 4.80 10.52 -28.93
C ASP A 135 4.86 9.61 -27.69
N SER A 136 6.03 9.02 -27.42
CA SER A 136 6.26 8.21 -26.23
C SER A 136 6.11 9.02 -24.94
N ASN A 137 6.66 10.23 -24.90
CA ASN A 137 6.53 11.12 -23.75
C ASN A 137 5.06 11.50 -23.52
N GLN A 138 4.31 11.76 -24.59
CA GLN A 138 2.87 12.05 -24.50
C GLN A 138 2.10 10.87 -23.89
N ALA A 139 2.40 9.63 -24.30
CA ALA A 139 1.77 8.43 -23.76
C ALA A 139 2.09 8.22 -22.25
N VAL A 140 3.34 8.49 -21.84
CA VAL A 140 3.75 8.46 -20.44
C VAL A 140 3.00 9.51 -19.63
N MET A 141 2.90 10.75 -20.13
CA MET A 141 2.15 11.81 -19.47
C MET A 141 0.68 11.45 -19.29
N SER A 142 0.02 10.90 -20.32
CA SER A 142 -1.37 10.42 -20.20
C SER A 142 -1.51 9.31 -19.15
N SER A 143 -0.53 8.40 -19.05
CA SER A 143 -0.54 7.34 -18.04
C SER A 143 -0.39 7.89 -16.63
N ILE A 144 0.43 8.93 -16.45
CA ILE A 144 0.60 9.64 -15.18
C ILE A 144 -0.69 10.36 -14.78
N GLU A 145 -1.35 11.05 -15.71
CA GLU A 145 -2.64 11.70 -15.46
C GLU A 145 -3.73 10.70 -15.06
N GLU A 146 -3.77 9.51 -15.68
CA GLU A 146 -4.68 8.44 -15.28
C GLU A 146 -4.40 7.92 -13.87
N MET A 147 -3.12 7.77 -13.50
CA MET A 147 -2.73 7.39 -12.14
C MET A 147 -3.12 8.47 -11.13
N GLU A 148 -2.86 9.74 -11.44
CA GLU A 148 -3.29 10.87 -10.60
C GLU A 148 -4.81 10.84 -10.39
N LYS A 149 -5.58 10.60 -11.45
CA LYS A 149 -7.05 10.48 -11.38
C LYS A 149 -7.50 9.28 -10.53
N LYS A 150 -6.79 8.16 -10.58
CA LYS A 150 -7.08 6.98 -9.74
C LYS A 150 -6.73 7.24 -8.28
N MET A 151 -5.66 7.99 -8.00
CA MET A 151 -5.25 8.36 -6.64
C MET A 151 -6.12 9.45 -6.02
N ARG A 152 -6.63 10.39 -6.82
CA ARG A 152 -7.56 11.44 -6.36
C ARG A 152 -8.98 10.93 -6.14
N ARG A 153 -9.34 9.73 -6.62
CA ARG A 153 -10.63 9.14 -6.24
C ARG A 153 -10.55 8.80 -4.75
N PRO A 154 -11.40 9.38 -3.89
CA PRO A 154 -11.51 8.90 -2.53
C PRO A 154 -11.84 7.42 -2.63
N MET A 155 -11.00 6.57 -2.01
CA MET A 155 -11.32 5.19 -1.74
C MET A 155 -12.72 5.21 -1.11
N GLN A 156 -13.75 4.84 -1.87
CA GLN A 156 -15.07 4.63 -1.30
C GLN A 156 -14.89 3.41 -0.41
N LEU A 157 -14.57 3.65 0.86
CA LEU A 157 -14.66 2.61 1.87
C LEU A 157 -16.06 2.02 1.73
N PRO A 158 -16.18 0.68 1.60
CA PRO A 158 -17.48 0.06 1.64
C PRO A 158 -18.17 0.53 2.92
N PRO A 159 -19.46 0.93 2.84
CA PRO A 159 -20.17 1.43 4.01
C PRO A 159 -20.04 0.40 5.14
N PRO A 160 -19.68 0.83 6.36
CA PRO A 160 -19.58 -0.09 7.49
C PRO A 160 -20.98 -0.61 7.80
N GLY A 161 -21.35 -1.81 7.32
CA GLY A 161 -22.67 -2.35 7.62
C GLY A 161 -23.23 -3.52 6.82
N THR A 162 -22.59 -4.04 5.76
CA THR A 162 -23.16 -5.19 5.02
C THR A 162 -22.38 -6.48 5.24
N ILE A 163 -22.12 -6.84 6.50
CA ILE A 163 -21.91 -8.25 6.84
C ILE A 163 -23.26 -8.95 6.67
N ARG A 164 -23.51 -9.48 5.47
CA ARG A 164 -24.60 -10.42 5.23
C ARG A 164 -24.36 -11.64 6.11
N ARG A 165 -25.13 -11.75 7.20
CA ARG A 165 -25.14 -12.97 8.01
C ARG A 165 -25.50 -14.16 7.12
N PRO A 166 -24.77 -15.29 7.19
CA PRO A 166 -25.16 -16.52 6.51
C PRO A 166 -26.54 -16.97 7.02
N PRO A 167 -27.40 -17.53 6.14
CA PRO A 167 -28.68 -18.09 6.59
C PRO A 167 -28.42 -19.27 7.51
N MET A 168 -28.80 -19.12 8.78
CA MET A 168 -28.76 -20.21 9.76
C MET A 168 -29.71 -21.32 9.30
N PHE A 169 -29.16 -22.51 9.06
CA PHE A 169 -29.93 -23.73 8.82
C PHE A 169 -30.84 -23.98 10.02
N GLN A 170 -32.16 -23.93 9.83
CA GLN A 170 -33.11 -24.40 10.82
C GLN A 170 -33.22 -25.94 10.73
N PRO A 171 -33.00 -26.68 11.82
CA PRO A 171 -33.26 -28.11 11.81
C PRO A 171 -34.78 -28.36 11.83
N LYS A 172 -35.23 -29.32 11.01
CA LYS A 172 -36.64 -29.72 10.95
C LYS A 172 -37.02 -30.50 12.21
N PRO A 173 -38.24 -30.31 12.75
CA PRO A 173 -38.72 -31.10 13.87
C PRO A 173 -39.01 -32.55 13.44
N VAL A 174 -38.66 -33.48 14.33
CA VAL A 174 -39.04 -34.90 14.29
C VAL A 174 -40.40 -35.06 14.94
#